data_AF-A0A151QS96-F1
#
_entry.id   AF-A0A151QS96-F1
#
_cell.length_a   1.000
_cell.length_b   1.000
_cell.length_c   1.000
_cell.angle_alpha   90.00
_cell.angle_beta   90.00
_cell.angle_gamma   90.00
#
_symmetry.space_group_name_H-M   'P 1'
#
loop_
_entity.id
_entity.type
_entity.pdbx_description
1 polymer ?
#
loop_
_entity_poly.entity_id
_entity_poly.type
_entity_poly.pdbx_seq_one_letter_code
_entity_poly.pdbx_strand_id
1 'polypeptide(L)'
;LNIDHYDDTTDLDEHVALYVTQVNLYTNDDAILCRVLPTSLKGSALAWYTQLLVGSVDSFGNLVRQFTAQYATSQPHHITSAALASRRQGDDEPLRKFMERFASILVKICNLNPEVALHAMLMALKPGPFVDSLCRRPPPDMDELCA
;
A
#
# COMPACT_ATOMS: atom_id res chain seq x y z
N LEU A 1 -16.76 -4.90 -19.80
CA LEU A 1 -15.52 -4.19 -19.42
C LEU A 1 -14.36 -5.08 -19.83
N ASN A 2 -13.31 -4.56 -20.46
CA ASN A 2 -12.11 -5.35 -20.77
C ASN A 2 -11.09 -5.14 -19.65
N ILE A 3 -11.40 -5.66 -18.46
CA ILE A 3 -10.57 -5.54 -17.25
C ILE A 3 -10.43 -6.95 -16.68
N ASP A 4 -9.22 -7.28 -16.27
CA ASP A 4 -9.00 -8.51 -15.51
C ASP A 4 -9.75 -8.46 -14.19
N HIS A 5 -10.30 -9.61 -13.78
CA HIS A 5 -11.12 -9.64 -12.58
C HIS A 5 -10.22 -9.68 -11.34
N TYR A 6 -10.43 -8.73 -10.43
CA TYR A 6 -9.68 -8.63 -9.18
C TYR A 6 -9.96 -9.81 -8.25
N ASP A 7 -8.90 -10.47 -7.79
CA ASP A 7 -8.94 -11.62 -6.87
C ASP A 7 -8.07 -11.44 -5.64
N ASP A 8 -7.81 -10.19 -5.26
CA ASP A 8 -6.98 -9.90 -4.09
C ASP A 8 -5.47 -10.20 -4.29
N THR A 9 -5.03 -10.48 -5.52
CA THR A 9 -3.61 -10.73 -5.82
C THR A 9 -2.93 -9.63 -6.66
N THR A 10 -3.73 -8.81 -7.33
CA THR A 10 -3.25 -7.69 -8.15
C THR A 10 -3.27 -6.37 -7.38
N ASP A 11 -2.65 -5.33 -7.93
CA ASP A 11 -2.69 -4.00 -7.33
C ASP A 11 -4.13 -3.45 -7.32
N LEU A 12 -4.62 -3.12 -6.13
CA LEU A 12 -5.98 -2.64 -5.92
C LEU A 12 -6.21 -1.24 -6.51
N ASP A 13 -5.22 -0.36 -6.40
CA ASP A 13 -5.32 1.02 -6.86
C ASP A 13 -5.32 1.05 -8.40
N GLU A 14 -4.47 0.24 -9.04
CA GLU A 14 -4.45 0.02 -10.48
C GLU A 14 -5.79 -0.55 -10.98
N HIS A 15 -6.33 -1.56 -10.29
CA HIS A 15 -7.63 -2.14 -10.66
C HIS A 15 -8.75 -1.09 -10.59
N VAL A 16 -8.83 -0.32 -9.50
CA VAL A 16 -9.85 0.73 -9.34
C VAL A 16 -9.69 1.81 -10.41
N ALA A 17 -8.46 2.23 -10.72
CA ALA A 17 -8.18 3.23 -11.76
C ALA A 17 -8.61 2.76 -13.15
N LEU A 18 -8.30 1.51 -13.52
CA LEU A 18 -8.72 0.90 -14.77
C LEU A 18 -10.24 0.76 -14.85
N TYR A 19 -10.85 0.31 -13.75
CA TYR A 19 -12.30 0.21 -13.61
C TYR A 19 -13.01 1.54 -13.86
N VAL A 20 -12.61 2.59 -13.16
CA VAL A 20 -13.19 3.93 -13.30
C VAL A 20 -13.01 4.44 -14.72
N THR A 21 -11.80 4.30 -15.29
CA THR A 21 -11.49 4.75 -16.65
C THR A 21 -12.41 4.08 -17.68
N GLN A 22 -12.61 2.76 -17.56
CA GLN A 22 -13.41 1.98 -18.50
C GLN A 22 -14.91 2.30 -18.38
N VAL A 23 -15.44 2.45 -17.16
CA VAL A 23 -16.87 2.74 -16.96
C VAL A 23 -17.20 4.18 -17.34
N ASN A 24 -16.29 5.12 -17.09
CA ASN A 24 -16.42 6.53 -17.49
C ASN A 24 -16.54 6.75 -19.00
N LEU A 25 -16.19 5.76 -19.83
CA LEU A 25 -16.48 5.79 -21.27
C LEU A 25 -17.98 5.77 -21.58
N TYR A 26 -18.80 5.30 -20.65
CA TYR A 26 -20.24 5.14 -20.80
C TYR A 26 -21.04 6.01 -19.83
N THR A 27 -20.56 6.20 -18.60
CA THR A 27 -21.24 6.97 -17.56
C THR A 27 -20.30 7.37 -16.43
N ASN A 28 -20.57 8.51 -15.80
CA ASN A 28 -19.95 8.99 -14.57
C ASN A 28 -20.93 9.00 -13.37
N ASP A 29 -22.05 8.27 -13.49
CA ASP A 29 -23.03 8.13 -12.41
C ASP A 29 -22.52 7.17 -11.32
N ASP A 30 -22.36 7.69 -10.12
CA ASP A 30 -21.90 6.96 -8.93
C ASP A 30 -22.71 5.68 -8.65
N ALA A 31 -24.04 5.72 -8.81
CA ALA A 31 -24.88 4.57 -8.55
C ALA A 31 -24.64 3.46 -9.59
N ILE A 32 -24.30 3.82 -10.83
CA ILE A 32 -23.94 2.86 -11.86
C ILE A 32 -22.55 2.28 -11.59
N LEU A 33 -21.58 3.12 -11.21
CA LEU A 33 -20.24 2.67 -10.81
C LEU A 33 -20.32 1.65 -9.65
N CYS A 34 -21.12 1.90 -8.63
CA CYS A 34 -21.32 0.92 -7.57
C CYS A 34 -21.90 -0.40 -8.09
N ARG A 35 -23.00 -0.33 -8.86
CA ARG A 35 -23.72 -1.53 -9.33
C ARG A 35 -22.92 -2.41 -10.28
N VAL A 36 -22.03 -1.80 -11.07
CA VAL A 36 -21.24 -2.51 -12.09
C VAL A 36 -19.93 -3.05 -11.50
N LEU A 37 -19.41 -2.49 -10.40
CA LEU A 37 -18.17 -2.95 -9.76
C LEU A 37 -18.06 -4.48 -9.60
N PRO A 38 -19.08 -5.23 -9.10
CA PRO A 38 -18.96 -6.68 -8.92
C PRO A 38 -18.66 -7.45 -10.20
N THR A 39 -18.96 -6.90 -11.39
CA THR A 39 -18.61 -7.54 -12.67
C THR A 39 -17.10 -7.55 -12.96
N SER A 40 -16.32 -6.77 -12.21
CA SER A 40 -14.86 -6.72 -12.29
C SER A 40 -14.17 -7.49 -11.16
N LEU A 41 -14.92 -8.20 -10.31
CA LEU A 41 -14.40 -8.90 -9.14
C LEU A 41 -14.57 -10.42 -9.31
N LYS A 42 -13.69 -11.20 -8.67
CA LYS A 42 -13.85 -12.66 -8.53
C LYS A 42 -13.40 -13.13 -7.15
N GLY A 43 -13.72 -14.37 -6.80
CA GLY A 43 -13.27 -14.98 -5.54
C GLY A 43 -13.72 -14.23 -4.29
N SER A 44 -12.78 -13.99 -3.37
CA SER A 44 -13.00 -13.31 -2.09
C SER A 44 -13.56 -11.89 -2.26
N ALA A 45 -13.06 -11.13 -3.25
CA ALA A 45 -13.51 -9.77 -3.56
C ALA A 45 -14.98 -9.70 -3.95
N LEU A 46 -15.42 -10.61 -4.80
CA LEU A 46 -16.84 -10.71 -5.17
C LEU A 46 -17.70 -11.12 -3.98
N ALA A 47 -17.24 -12.09 -3.19
CA ALA A 47 -17.96 -12.54 -1.99
C ALA A 47 -18.14 -11.42 -0.96
N TRP A 48 -17.11 -10.61 -0.74
CA TRP A 48 -17.18 -9.42 0.12
C TRP A 48 -18.23 -8.43 -0.38
N TYR A 49 -18.22 -8.09 -1.67
CA TYR A 49 -19.19 -7.14 -2.24
C TYR A 49 -20.64 -7.60 -2.01
N THR A 50 -20.91 -8.90 -2.19
CA THR A 50 -22.25 -9.47 -1.97
C THR A 50 -22.71 -9.47 -0.51
N GLN A 51 -21.80 -9.30 0.44
CA GLN A 51 -22.08 -9.27 1.88
C GLN A 51 -22.28 -7.84 2.42
N LEU A 52 -22.10 -6.81 1.59
CA LEU A 52 -22.34 -5.43 1.99
C LEU A 52 -23.80 -5.24 2.42
N LEU A 53 -23.99 -4.56 3.55
CA LEU A 53 -25.32 -4.25 4.05
C LEU A 53 -26.04 -3.31 3.07
N VAL A 54 -27.33 -3.55 2.85
CA VAL A 54 -28.14 -2.67 2.02
C VAL A 54 -28.13 -1.25 2.61
N GLY A 55 -27.78 -0.26 1.79
CA GLY A 55 -27.67 1.14 2.23
C GLY A 55 -26.36 1.51 2.91
N SER A 56 -25.38 0.59 3.03
CA SER A 56 -24.03 0.89 3.55
C SER A 56 -23.16 1.68 2.56
N VAL A 57 -23.54 1.69 1.28
CA VAL A 57 -22.86 2.39 0.20
C VAL A 57 -23.73 3.55 -0.25
N ASP A 58 -23.26 4.77 -0.02
CA ASP A 58 -23.94 6.02 -0.38
C ASP A 58 -23.37 6.68 -1.66
N SER A 59 -22.18 6.25 -2.07
CA SER A 59 -21.40 6.82 -3.17
C SER A 59 -20.35 5.82 -3.62
N PHE A 60 -19.83 6.01 -4.84
CA PHE A 60 -18.72 5.18 -5.32
C PHE A 60 -17.46 5.41 -4.49
N GLY A 61 -17.21 6.65 -4.06
CA GLY A 61 -16.09 6.97 -3.17
C GLY A 61 -16.15 6.23 -1.82
N ASN A 62 -17.33 6.10 -1.21
CA ASN A 62 -17.50 5.31 0.01
C ASN A 62 -17.28 3.81 -0.23
N LEU A 63 -17.77 3.27 -1.36
CA LEU A 63 -17.52 1.89 -1.75
C LEU A 63 -16.03 1.59 -1.89
N VAL A 64 -15.30 2.43 -2.62
CA VAL A 64 -13.84 2.29 -2.79
C VAL A 64 -13.15 2.36 -1.43
N ARG A 65 -13.51 3.30 -0.55
CA ARG A 65 -12.93 3.38 0.79
C ARG A 65 -13.14 2.11 1.61
N GLN A 66 -14.34 1.52 1.60
CA GLN A 66 -14.60 0.26 2.28
C GLN A 66 -13.84 -0.90 1.65
N PHE A 67 -13.73 -0.92 0.31
CA PHE A 67 -13.00 -1.93 -0.43
C PHE A 67 -11.50 -1.88 -0.11
N THR A 68 -10.90 -0.68 -0.14
CA THR A 68 -9.52 -0.45 0.28
C THR A 68 -9.32 -0.83 1.74
N ALA A 69 -10.23 -0.49 2.65
CA ALA A 69 -10.08 -0.88 4.06
C ALA A 69 -10.11 -2.42 4.26
N GLN A 70 -10.94 -3.13 3.50
CA GLN A 70 -11.03 -4.59 3.56
C GLN A 70 -9.77 -5.28 3.03
N TYR A 71 -9.22 -4.76 1.93
CA TYR A 71 -8.12 -5.38 1.18
C TYR A 71 -6.77 -4.65 1.34
N ALA A 72 -6.70 -3.67 2.25
CA ALA A 72 -5.46 -3.00 2.60
C ALA A 72 -4.41 -4.02 3.06
N THR A 73 -4.79 -4.98 3.89
CA THR A 73 -3.86 -5.98 4.44
C THR A 73 -3.37 -7.03 3.44
N SER A 74 -4.04 -7.17 2.30
CA SER A 74 -3.76 -8.18 1.28
C SER A 74 -3.07 -7.61 0.04
N GLN A 75 -2.82 -6.31 -0.01
CA GLN A 75 -1.94 -5.72 -1.01
C GLN A 75 -0.57 -6.43 -1.01
N PRO A 76 -0.02 -6.80 -2.18
CA PRO A 76 1.37 -7.27 -2.32
C PRO A 76 2.41 -6.31 -1.72
N HIS A 77 2.01 -5.06 -1.50
CA HIS A 77 2.77 -3.93 -0.96
C HIS A 77 2.75 -3.83 0.57
N HIS A 78 2.02 -4.70 1.28
CA HIS A 78 2.07 -4.81 2.73
C HIS A 78 3.35 -5.54 3.20
N ILE A 79 4.52 -5.03 2.81
CA ILE A 79 5.71 -5.21 3.65
C ILE A 79 5.40 -4.44 4.93
N THR A 80 4.89 -5.15 5.91
CA THR A 80 4.59 -4.62 7.24
C THR A 80 5.87 -4.00 7.81
N SER A 81 5.77 -3.03 8.72
CA SER A 81 6.93 -2.50 9.45
C SER A 81 7.80 -3.61 10.06
N ALA A 82 7.17 -4.72 10.47
CA ALA A 82 7.83 -5.94 10.91
C ALA A 82 8.62 -6.68 9.81
N ALA A 83 8.13 -6.69 8.56
CA ALA A 83 8.82 -7.26 7.40
C ALA A 83 9.96 -6.36 6.88
N LEU A 84 9.87 -5.05 7.10
CA LEU A 84 11.00 -4.12 6.93
C LEU A 84 12.09 -4.37 7.98
N ALA A 85 11.70 -4.46 9.26
CA ALA A 85 12.63 -4.67 10.38
C ALA A 85 13.35 -6.04 10.36
N SER A 86 12.76 -7.05 9.70
CA SER A 86 13.39 -8.36 9.53
C SER A 86 14.53 -8.36 8.51
N ARG A 87 14.59 -7.35 7.63
CA ARG A 87 15.66 -7.18 6.63
C ARG A 87 16.80 -6.34 7.16
N ARG A 88 17.53 -6.94 8.10
CA ARG A 88 18.71 -6.33 8.73
C ARG A 88 19.83 -6.05 7.73
N GLN A 89 20.60 -5.01 8.00
CA GLN A 89 21.86 -4.73 7.32
C GLN A 89 22.79 -5.94 7.46
N GLY A 90 23.25 -6.46 6.32
CA GLY A 90 24.13 -7.65 6.27
C GLY A 90 25.49 -7.40 6.89
N ASP A 91 26.22 -8.46 7.24
CA ASP A 91 27.42 -8.29 8.04
C ASP A 91 28.53 -7.48 7.36
N ASP A 92 28.69 -7.72 6.06
CA ASP A 92 29.63 -7.06 5.16
C ASP A 92 28.94 -6.03 4.24
N GLU A 93 27.70 -5.64 4.56
CA GLU A 93 26.94 -4.71 3.73
C GLU A 93 27.25 -3.25 4.10
N PRO A 94 27.81 -2.46 3.17
CA PRO A 94 28.05 -1.03 3.42
C PRO A 94 26.71 -0.29 3.55
N LEU A 95 26.68 0.71 4.43
CA LEU A 95 25.48 1.49 4.76
C LEU A 95 24.75 2.02 3.52
N ARG A 96 25.50 2.55 2.54
CA ARG A 96 24.92 3.05 1.27
C ARG A 96 24.09 1.99 0.54
N LYS A 97 24.61 0.76 0.43
CA LYS A 97 23.92 -0.34 -0.26
C LYS A 97 22.67 -0.80 0.49
N PHE A 98 22.73 -0.75 1.83
CA PHE A 98 21.56 -0.96 2.67
C PHE A 98 20.51 0.14 2.44
N MET A 99 20.90 1.42 2.44
CA MET A 99 19.99 2.55 2.22
C MET A 99 19.31 2.49 0.84
N GLU A 100 20.04 2.14 -0.21
CA GLU A 100 19.48 1.94 -1.56
C GLU A 100 18.43 0.81 -1.58
N ARG A 101 18.71 -0.32 -0.92
CA ARG A 101 17.74 -1.41 -0.77
C ARG A 101 16.53 -0.96 0.05
N PHE A 102 16.75 -0.25 1.14
CA PHE A 102 15.70 0.22 2.03
C PHE A 102 14.78 1.20 1.29
N ALA A 103 15.33 2.20 0.61
CA ALA A 103 14.59 3.14 -0.24
C ALA A 103 13.80 2.43 -1.35
N SER A 104 14.38 1.42 -2.01
CA SER A 104 13.67 0.64 -3.03
C SER A 104 12.46 -0.13 -2.48
N ILE A 105 12.47 -0.46 -1.18
CA ILE A 105 11.36 -1.10 -0.48
C ILE A 105 10.33 -0.03 -0.08
N LEU A 106 10.78 1.13 0.42
CA LEU A 106 9.89 2.24 0.78
C LEU A 106 9.06 2.73 -0.41
N VAL A 107 9.65 2.85 -1.60
CA VAL A 107 8.93 3.24 -2.84
C VAL A 107 7.82 2.25 -3.20
N LYS A 108 7.95 0.99 -2.76
CA LYS A 108 6.93 -0.04 -2.98
C LYS A 108 5.85 -0.04 -1.90
N ILE A 109 5.91 0.81 -0.88
CA ILE A 109 4.91 0.90 0.18
C ILE A 109 4.18 2.23 0.03
N CYS A 110 2.97 2.17 -0.54
CA CYS A 110 2.10 3.33 -0.64
C CYS A 110 1.63 3.77 0.76
N ASN A 111 1.61 5.08 1.03
CA ASN A 111 1.09 5.67 2.28
C ASN A 111 1.82 5.26 3.58
N LEU A 112 3.11 4.93 3.52
CA LEU A 112 3.88 4.64 4.74
C LEU A 112 4.04 5.89 5.61
N ASN A 113 3.67 5.77 6.89
CA ASN A 113 3.92 6.81 7.88
C ASN A 113 5.45 7.03 8.05
N PRO A 114 5.98 8.25 7.87
CA PRO A 114 7.41 8.55 8.01
C PRO A 114 8.02 8.11 9.34
N GLU A 115 7.28 8.24 10.46
CA GLU A 115 7.74 7.80 11.78
C GLU A 115 7.92 6.27 11.85
N VAL A 116 7.03 5.54 11.20
CA VAL A 116 7.09 4.07 11.12
C VAL A 116 8.25 3.63 10.21
N ALA A 117 8.49 4.35 9.12
CA ALA A 117 9.64 4.12 8.23
C ALA A 117 10.96 4.32 8.99
N LEU A 118 11.09 5.42 9.73
CA LEU A 118 12.26 5.74 10.53
C LEU A 118 12.49 4.68 11.62
N HIS A 119 11.44 4.29 12.34
CA HIS A 119 11.54 3.25 13.37
C HIS A 119 11.99 1.91 12.78
N ALA A 120 11.42 1.48 11.66
CA ALA A 120 11.81 0.25 10.99
C ALA A 120 13.26 0.30 10.48
N MET A 121 13.72 1.45 9.99
CA MET A 121 15.10 1.67 9.57
C MET A 121 16.07 1.50 10.74
N LEU A 122 15.79 2.16 11.87
CA LEU A 122 16.63 2.08 13.07
C LEU A 122 16.73 0.64 13.61
N MET A 123 15.65 -0.13 13.53
CA MET A 123 15.62 -1.53 13.96
C MET A 123 16.34 -2.49 13.01
N ALA A 124 16.48 -2.11 11.73
CA ALA A 124 17.14 -2.90 10.70
C ALA A 124 18.64 -2.58 10.56
N LEU A 125 19.07 -1.38 10.98
CA LEU A 125 20.47 -0.97 10.97
C LEU A 125 21.31 -1.71 12.02
N LYS A 126 22.59 -1.87 11.72
CA LYS A 126 23.55 -2.33 12.72
C LYS A 126 23.80 -1.26 13.77
N PRO A 127 23.96 -1.63 15.06
CA PRO A 127 24.46 -0.71 16.07
C PRO A 127 25.80 -0.12 15.63
N GLY A 128 25.95 1.20 15.73
CA GLY A 128 27.16 1.89 15.30
C GLY A 128 27.00 3.40 15.38
N PRO A 129 28.09 4.16 15.12
CA PRO A 129 28.12 5.61 15.32
C PRO A 129 27.05 6.36 14.53
N PHE A 130 26.60 5.79 13.40
CA PHE A 130 25.50 6.31 12.61
C PHE A 130 24.15 6.19 13.34
N VAL A 131 23.81 5.00 13.86
CA VAL A 131 22.57 4.81 14.65
C VAL A 131 22.58 5.66 15.91
N ASP A 132 23.74 5.77 16.58
CA ASP A 132 23.91 6.61 17.77
C ASP A 132 23.70 8.11 17.46
N SER A 133 24.14 8.57 16.29
CA SER A 133 23.90 9.94 15.84
C SER A 133 22.42 10.23 15.55
N LEU A 134 21.71 9.27 14.95
CA LEU A 134 20.28 9.38 14.65
C LEU A 134 19.41 9.39 15.91
N CYS A 135 19.76 8.57 16.92
CA CYS A 135 19.09 8.60 18.21
C CYS A 135 19.28 9.93 18.96
N ARG A 136 20.43 10.59 18.77
CA ARG A 136 20.70 11.90 19.38
C ARG A 136 20.04 13.05 18.62
N ARG A 137 19.89 12.92 17.30
CA ARG A 137 19.31 13.96 16.45
C ARG A 137 18.45 13.29 15.37
N PRO A 138 17.16 13.06 15.65
CA PRO A 138 16.24 12.48 14.68
C PRO A 138 16.12 13.40 13.46
N PRO A 139 16.27 12.88 12.23
CA PRO A 139 16.00 13.66 11.04
C PRO A 139 14.49 13.97 10.95
N PRO A 140 14.10 15.13 10.41
CA PRO A 140 12.72 15.55 10.28
C PRO A 140 11.98 14.78 9.16
N ASP A 141 12.70 14.24 8.18
CA ASP A 141 12.15 13.47 7.07
C ASP A 141 13.15 12.41 6.53
N MET A 142 12.66 11.58 5.60
CA MET A 142 13.44 10.50 4.98
C MET A 142 14.35 10.97 3.85
N ASP A 143 14.14 12.17 3.31
CA ASP A 143 14.94 12.73 2.21
C ASP A 143 16.31 13.17 2.73
N GLU A 144 16.37 13.72 3.95
CA GLU A 144 17.63 14.09 4.61
C GLU A 144 18.51 12.88 4.99
N LEU A 145 17.92 11.70 5.10
CA LEU A 145 18.62 10.44 5.39
C LEU A 145 19.33 9.84 4.17
N CYS A 146 18.87 10.16 2.96
CA CYS A 146 19.37 9.57 1.73
C CYS A 146 20.39 10.45 0.97
N ALA A 147 20.65 11.66 1.47
CA ALA A 147 21.60 12.64 0.91
C ALA A 147 23.05 12.37 1.36
#